data_AF-A0A0V0QC15-F1
#
_entry.id   AF-A0A0V0QC15-F1
#
_cell.length_a   1.000
_cell.length_b   1.000
_cell.length_c   1.000
_cell.angle_alpha   90.00
_cell.angle_beta   90.00
_cell.angle_gamma   90.00
#
_symmetry.space_group_name_H-M   'P 1'
#
loop_
_entity.id
_entity.type
_entity.pdbx_description
1 polymer ?
#
loop_
_entity_poly.entity_id
_entity_poly.type
_entity_poly.pdbx_seq_one_letter_code
_entity_poly.pdbx_strand_id
1 'polypeptide(L)'
;MPQFNFGNSDGKRKTSYQVPFKRWQVIKGDNVIVITGKDKNKSGRVLKVYRKTNKVLIEGINIKMKRFRQDPEQDLKGGIKHIIHPIHVSNVQLIDPETGKPTRIRFGYLADGTKVRLSKKSGSIIEKHISPAANPAVRNKNKIDGIKDTPTEQALEVTYKGEEFSQIKQEFEDFIREKQRKEKLLVFSE
;
A
#
# COMPACT_ATOMS: atom_id res chain seq x y z
N MET A 1 13.07 2.04 19.91
CA MET A 1 12.05 1.46 19.01
C MET A 1 11.67 0.09 19.54
N PRO A 2 10.45 -0.15 20.05
CA PRO A 2 10.08 -1.48 20.52
C PRO A 2 9.85 -2.40 19.32
N GLN A 3 10.58 -3.50 19.26
CA GLN A 3 10.43 -4.51 18.21
C GLN A 3 9.14 -5.31 18.45
N PHE A 4 8.24 -5.31 17.47
CA PHE A 4 7.06 -6.17 17.49
C PHE A 4 7.49 -7.63 17.27
N ASN A 5 7.50 -8.41 18.36
CA ASN A 5 7.76 -9.85 18.32
C ASN A 5 6.64 -10.60 17.59
N PHE A 6 6.93 -11.10 16.38
CA PHE A 6 6.12 -12.12 15.71
C PHE A 6 6.66 -13.52 16.03
N GLY A 7 6.77 -13.87 17.30
CA GLY A 7 7.28 -15.17 17.76
C GLY A 7 6.18 -16.01 18.41
N ASN A 8 5.93 -17.22 17.90
CA ASN A 8 5.27 -18.28 18.67
C ASN A 8 6.18 -18.64 19.85
N SER A 9 5.64 -18.74 21.08
CA SER A 9 6.37 -19.10 22.31
C SER A 9 7.01 -20.49 22.31
N ASP A 10 6.63 -21.38 21.38
CA ASP A 10 6.84 -22.82 21.55
C ASP A 10 7.99 -23.42 20.74
N GLY A 11 8.84 -22.60 20.08
CA GLY A 11 10.04 -23.07 19.36
C GLY A 11 9.82 -24.02 18.16
N LYS A 12 8.58 -24.44 17.89
CA LYS A 12 8.23 -25.34 16.78
C LYS A 12 8.14 -24.57 15.46
N ARG A 13 8.94 -24.96 14.46
CA ARG A 13 8.80 -24.50 13.07
C ARG A 13 7.41 -24.89 12.56
N LYS A 14 6.57 -23.92 12.17
CA LYS A 14 5.29 -24.22 11.50
C LYS A 14 5.60 -24.87 10.14
N THR A 15 5.10 -26.08 9.94
CA THR A 15 5.32 -26.87 8.72
C THR A 15 4.45 -26.43 7.53
N SER A 16 3.45 -25.56 7.73
CA SER A 16 2.51 -25.13 6.69
C SER A 16 2.19 -23.63 6.73
N TYR A 17 3.07 -22.81 6.17
CA TYR A 17 2.74 -21.41 5.87
C TYR A 17 2.01 -21.33 4.53
N GLN A 18 0.95 -20.53 4.48
CA GLN A 18 0.30 -20.20 3.22
C GLN A 18 1.20 -19.28 2.41
N VAL A 19 1.53 -19.69 1.18
CA VAL A 19 2.28 -18.86 0.25
C VAL A 19 1.38 -17.69 -0.20
N PRO A 20 1.79 -16.43 -0.02
CA PRO A 20 0.97 -15.29 -0.40
C PRO A 20 0.85 -15.21 -1.93
N PHE A 21 -0.35 -14.94 -2.43
CA PHE A 21 -0.53 -14.77 -3.87
C PHE A 21 0.20 -13.50 -4.35
N LYS A 22 0.99 -13.62 -5.43
CA LYS A 22 1.67 -12.48 -6.07
C LYS A 22 0.67 -11.47 -6.66
N ARG A 23 -0.44 -11.98 -7.22
CA ARG A 23 -1.49 -11.17 -7.85
C ARG A 23 -2.83 -11.45 -7.19
N TRP A 24 -3.53 -10.37 -6.86
CA TRP A 24 -4.82 -10.46 -6.21
C TRP A 24 -5.91 -9.86 -7.07
N GLN A 25 -7.05 -10.54 -7.10
CA GLN A 25 -8.24 -10.11 -7.81
C GLN A 25 -9.14 -9.21 -6.95
N VAL A 26 -9.15 -9.45 -5.63
CA VAL A 26 -9.98 -8.73 -4.65
C VAL A 26 -9.15 -7.69 -3.90
N ILE A 27 -9.72 -6.51 -3.72
CA ILE A 27 -9.14 -5.38 -2.98
C ILE A 27 -10.12 -4.86 -1.91
N LYS A 28 -9.63 -3.98 -1.03
CA LYS A 28 -10.46 -3.30 -0.04
C LYS A 28 -11.49 -2.42 -0.75
N GLY A 29 -12.74 -2.52 -0.31
CA GLY A 29 -13.86 -1.74 -0.82
C GLY A 29 -14.65 -2.39 -1.95
N ASP A 30 -14.17 -3.51 -2.50
CA ASP A 30 -14.94 -4.28 -3.48
C ASP A 30 -16.18 -4.93 -2.85
N ASN A 31 -17.21 -5.14 -3.66
CA ASN A 31 -18.35 -5.99 -3.32
C ASN A 31 -18.09 -7.42 -3.81
N VAL A 32 -18.26 -8.39 -2.92
CA VAL A 32 -18.01 -9.80 -3.18
C VAL A 32 -19.19 -10.65 -2.76
N ILE A 33 -19.35 -11.80 -3.41
CA ILE A 33 -20.28 -12.86 -3.01
C ILE A 33 -19.48 -14.07 -2.52
N VAL A 34 -19.97 -14.71 -1.46
CA VAL A 34 -19.44 -15.98 -0.96
C VAL A 34 -20.00 -17.13 -1.79
N ILE A 35 -19.12 -18.00 -2.28
CA ILE A 35 -19.47 -19.12 -3.16
C ILE A 35 -19.60 -20.42 -2.36
N THR A 36 -18.79 -20.57 -1.31
CA THR A 36 -18.66 -21.80 -0.53
C THR A 36 -18.58 -21.51 0.96
N GLY A 37 -19.15 -22.41 1.77
CA GLY A 37 -19.19 -22.31 3.22
C GLY A 37 -20.59 -21.99 3.76
N LYS A 38 -20.66 -21.72 5.08
CA LYS A 38 -21.92 -21.47 5.82
C LYS A 38 -22.71 -20.28 5.27
N ASP A 39 -22.02 -19.24 4.83
CA ASP A 39 -22.62 -17.99 4.36
C ASP A 39 -22.71 -17.91 2.82
N LYS A 40 -22.90 -19.05 2.14
CA LYS A 40 -23.00 -19.12 0.68
C LYS A 40 -24.11 -18.19 0.14
N ASN A 41 -23.83 -17.57 -1.00
CA ASN A 41 -24.67 -16.60 -1.73
C ASN A 41 -24.92 -15.26 -1.03
N LYS A 42 -24.36 -15.04 0.17
CA LYS A 42 -24.39 -13.71 0.79
C LYS A 42 -23.37 -12.80 0.12
N SER A 43 -23.79 -11.57 -0.14
CA SER A 43 -22.93 -10.49 -0.63
C SER A 43 -22.49 -9.58 0.52
N GLY A 44 -21.31 -8.98 0.39
CA GLY A 44 -20.84 -7.97 1.34
C GLY A 44 -19.64 -7.19 0.83
N ARG A 45 -19.37 -6.06 1.47
CA ARG A 45 -18.23 -5.20 1.15
C ARG A 45 -16.96 -5.69 1.85
N VAL A 46 -15.83 -5.69 1.13
CA VAL A 46 -14.53 -6.06 1.70
C VAL A 46 -13.97 -4.93 2.55
N LEU A 47 -13.90 -5.14 3.87
CA LEU A 47 -13.38 -4.17 4.83
C LEU A 47 -11.84 -4.17 4.86
N LYS A 48 -11.23 -5.36 4.83
CA LYS A 48 -9.78 -5.54 4.91
C LYS A 48 -9.32 -6.78 4.17
N VAL A 49 -8.11 -6.71 3.63
CA VAL A 49 -7.46 -7.84 2.96
C VAL A 49 -6.16 -8.19 3.68
N TYR A 50 -6.02 -9.45 4.08
CA TYR A 50 -4.83 -10.00 4.72
C TYR A 50 -3.98 -10.74 3.68
N ARG A 51 -3.01 -10.02 3.10
CA ARG A 51 -2.18 -10.55 2.00
C ARG A 51 -1.28 -11.72 2.41
N LYS A 52 -0.76 -11.72 3.65
CA LYS A 52 0.14 -12.78 4.17
C LYS A 52 -0.58 -14.12 4.38
N THR A 53 -1.87 -14.10 4.68
CA THR A 53 -2.67 -15.29 5.01
C THR A 53 -3.79 -15.55 4.00
N ASN A 54 -3.74 -14.92 2.82
CA ASN A 54 -4.70 -15.12 1.74
C ASN A 54 -6.18 -15.02 2.17
N LYS A 55 -6.48 -14.12 3.12
CA LYS A 55 -7.82 -13.96 3.70
C LYS A 55 -8.39 -12.57 3.51
N VAL A 56 -9.71 -12.45 3.54
CA VAL A 56 -10.46 -11.22 3.42
C VAL A 56 -11.48 -11.10 4.55
N LEU A 57 -11.64 -9.90 5.08
CA LEU A 57 -12.68 -9.55 6.05
C LEU A 57 -13.82 -8.86 5.30
N ILE A 58 -15.02 -9.42 5.41
CA ILE A 58 -16.20 -8.96 4.67
C ILE A 58 -17.29 -8.59 5.66
N GLU A 59 -17.94 -7.47 5.43
CA GLU A 59 -19.03 -6.99 6.26
C GLU A 59 -20.21 -7.98 6.26
N GLY A 60 -20.73 -8.29 7.45
CA GLY A 60 -21.92 -9.15 7.58
C GLY A 60 -21.70 -10.65 7.39
N ILE A 61 -20.46 -11.10 7.11
CA ILE A 61 -20.17 -12.50 6.74
C ILE A 61 -19.24 -13.15 7.78
N ASN A 62 -19.44 -14.43 8.08
CA ASN A 62 -18.64 -15.22 9.02
C ASN A 62 -18.59 -14.56 10.40
N ILE A 63 -19.78 -14.16 10.87
CA ILE A 63 -19.97 -13.57 12.20
C ILE A 63 -19.91 -14.68 13.23
N LYS A 64 -19.10 -14.46 14.27
CA LYS A 64 -19.04 -15.31 15.45
C LYS A 64 -19.42 -14.52 16.68
N MET A 65 -20.09 -15.19 17.62
CA MET A 65 -20.43 -14.64 18.92
C MET A 65 -19.24 -14.85 19.86
N LYS A 66 -18.64 -13.76 20.31
CA LYS A 66 -17.60 -13.78 21.34
C LYS A 66 -18.20 -13.25 22.63
N ARG A 67 -18.21 -14.07 23.67
CA ARG A 67 -18.54 -13.62 25.04
C ARG A 67 -17.33 -12.88 25.61
N PHE A 68 -17.57 -11.74 26.22
CA PHE A 68 -16.56 -10.98 26.96
C PHE A 68 -16.97 -10.91 28.44
N ARG A 69 -15.96 -10.94 29.31
CA ARG A 69 -16.16 -10.83 30.76
C ARG A 69 -16.39 -9.36 31.13
N GLN A 70 -16.99 -9.14 32.29
CA GLN A 70 -17.10 -7.81 32.86
C GLN A 70 -15.70 -7.28 33.16
N ASP A 71 -15.46 -6.02 32.79
CA ASP A 71 -14.24 -5.29 33.14
C ASP A 71 -14.62 -4.25 34.22
N PRO A 72 -14.28 -4.49 35.51
CA PRO A 72 -14.67 -3.61 36.62
C PRO A 72 -14.10 -2.19 36.49
N GLU A 73 -12.95 -2.04 35.85
CA GLU A 73 -12.26 -0.75 35.69
C GLU A 73 -12.92 0.17 34.64
N GLN A 74 -13.62 -0.41 33.67
CA GLN A 74 -14.33 0.35 32.62
C GLN A 74 -15.84 0.41 32.87
N ASP A 75 -16.31 -0.13 34.00
CA ASP A 75 -17.73 -0.27 34.35
C ASP A 75 -18.58 -0.95 33.25
N LEU A 76 -17.94 -1.82 32.46
CA LEU A 76 -18.56 -2.51 31.33
C LEU A 76 -19.16 -3.83 31.80
N LYS A 77 -20.49 -3.92 31.82
CA LYS A 77 -21.20 -5.19 32.07
C LYS A 77 -20.80 -6.24 31.04
N GLY A 78 -20.58 -7.47 31.51
CA GLY A 78 -20.29 -8.61 30.63
C GLY A 78 -21.40 -8.84 29.60
N GLY A 79 -21.04 -9.33 28.42
CA GLY A 79 -22.00 -9.47 27.33
C GLY A 79 -21.52 -10.31 26.15
N ILE A 80 -22.32 -10.30 25.08
CA ILE A 80 -22.02 -10.99 23.82
C ILE A 80 -21.71 -9.93 22.76
N LYS A 81 -20.57 -10.07 22.08
CA LYS A 81 -20.19 -9.25 20.94
C LYS A 81 -20.18 -10.09 19.65
N HIS A 82 -20.81 -9.56 18.61
CA HIS A 82 -20.74 -10.13 17.27
C HIS A 82 -19.47 -9.62 16.57
N ILE A 83 -18.58 -10.54 16.19
CA ILE A 83 -17.31 -10.20 15.57
C ILE A 83 -17.21 -10.92 14.23
N ILE A 84 -16.93 -10.13 13.19
CA ILE A 84 -16.69 -10.61 11.83
C ILE A 84 -15.32 -11.29 11.79
N HIS A 85 -15.27 -12.48 11.19
CA HIS A 85 -14.03 -13.22 11.03
C HIS A 85 -13.63 -13.34 9.56
N PRO A 86 -12.33 -13.35 9.26
CA PRO A 86 -11.86 -13.39 7.88
C PRO A 86 -12.08 -14.76 7.22
N ILE A 87 -12.39 -14.75 5.93
CA ILE A 87 -12.58 -15.94 5.08
C ILE A 87 -11.45 -16.01 4.04
N HIS A 88 -11.12 -17.21 3.57
CA HIS A 88 -10.11 -17.39 2.53
C HIS A 88 -10.60 -16.88 1.17
N VAL A 89 -9.70 -16.30 0.37
CA VAL A 89 -10.04 -15.67 -0.92
C VAL A 89 -10.66 -16.63 -1.92
N SER A 90 -10.34 -17.93 -1.86
CA SER A 90 -10.93 -18.95 -2.75
C SER A 90 -12.44 -19.08 -2.61
N ASN A 91 -13.00 -18.69 -1.47
CA ASN A 91 -14.42 -18.89 -1.16
C ASN A 91 -15.28 -17.69 -1.57
N VAL A 92 -14.67 -16.68 -2.20
CA VAL A 92 -15.33 -15.42 -2.58
C VAL A 92 -15.04 -15.07 -4.04
N GLN A 93 -16.00 -14.43 -4.69
CA GLN A 93 -15.86 -13.90 -6.05
C GLN A 93 -16.37 -12.46 -6.10
N LEU A 94 -15.85 -11.67 -7.05
CA LEU A 94 -16.42 -10.36 -7.34
C LEU A 94 -17.80 -10.53 -7.99
N ILE A 95 -18.61 -9.50 -7.77
CA ILE A 95 -19.90 -9.35 -8.42
C ILE A 95 -19.68 -8.68 -9.76
N ASP A 96 -20.29 -9.22 -10.80
CA ASP A 96 -20.37 -8.56 -12.10
C ASP A 96 -21.33 -7.37 -12.02
N PRO A 97 -20.91 -6.16 -12.40
CA PRO A 97 -21.79 -4.98 -12.35
C PRO A 97 -23.03 -5.14 -13.23
N GLU A 98 -22.92 -5.85 -14.36
CA GLU A 98 -24.03 -6.03 -15.30
C GLU A 98 -25.03 -7.10 -14.84
N THR A 99 -24.51 -8.26 -14.41
CA THR A 99 -25.37 -9.43 -14.14
C THR A 99 -25.72 -9.62 -12.67
N GLY A 100 -25.06 -8.91 -11.75
CA GLY A 100 -25.20 -9.10 -10.30
C GLY A 100 -24.77 -10.47 -9.79
N LYS A 101 -24.22 -11.33 -10.65
CA LYS A 101 -23.84 -12.71 -10.34
C LYS A 101 -22.34 -12.79 -10.02
N PRO A 102 -21.89 -13.81 -9.26
CA PRO A 102 -20.47 -14.03 -9.01
C PRO A 102 -19.74 -14.37 -10.31
N THR A 103 -18.56 -13.78 -10.52
CA THR A 103 -17.76 -13.96 -11.74
C THR A 103 -16.27 -14.17 -11.51
N ARG A 104 -15.64 -14.88 -12.44
CA ARG A 104 -14.18 -14.98 -12.54
C ARG A 104 -13.65 -13.76 -13.29
N ILE A 105 -12.47 -13.31 -12.88
CA ILE A 105 -11.84 -12.10 -13.40
C ILE A 105 -10.67 -12.45 -14.32
N ARG A 106 -10.67 -11.85 -15.51
CA ARG A 106 -9.49 -11.71 -16.36
C ARG A 106 -8.92 -10.31 -16.15
N PHE A 107 -7.64 -10.13 -16.42
CA PHE A 107 -7.07 -8.79 -16.48
C PHE A 107 -6.78 -8.41 -17.92
N GLY A 108 -7.02 -7.15 -18.26
CA GLY A 108 -6.72 -6.56 -19.56
C GLY A 108 -6.09 -5.18 -19.40
N TYR A 109 -5.85 -4.54 -20.53
CA TYR A 109 -5.37 -3.17 -20.64
C TYR A 109 -6.33 -2.39 -21.52
N LEU A 110 -6.60 -1.14 -21.15
CA LEU A 110 -7.30 -0.19 -22.01
C LEU A 110 -6.34 0.39 -23.06
N ALA A 111 -6.86 1.15 -24.02
CA ALA A 111 -6.07 1.82 -25.05
C ALA A 111 -4.98 2.73 -24.43
N ASP A 112 -5.29 3.37 -23.30
CA ASP A 112 -4.37 4.24 -22.56
C ASP A 112 -3.25 3.48 -21.80
N GLY A 113 -3.19 2.15 -21.92
CA GLY A 113 -2.25 1.30 -21.18
C GLY A 113 -2.61 1.09 -19.71
N THR A 114 -3.75 1.62 -19.24
CA THR A 114 -4.23 1.40 -17.87
C THR A 114 -4.73 -0.03 -17.68
N LYS A 115 -4.35 -0.63 -16.54
CA LYS A 115 -4.64 -2.03 -16.25
C LYS A 115 -5.98 -2.19 -15.54
N VAL A 116 -6.88 -2.96 -16.14
CA VAL A 116 -8.25 -3.15 -15.66
C VAL A 116 -8.57 -4.61 -15.35
N ARG A 117 -9.61 -4.82 -14.52
CA ARG A 117 -10.22 -6.13 -14.26
C ARG A 117 -11.44 -6.27 -15.17
N LEU A 118 -11.56 -7.42 -15.83
CA LEU A 118 -12.65 -7.74 -16.77
C LEU A 118 -13.43 -8.96 -16.26
N SER A 119 -14.75 -8.86 -16.24
CA SER A 119 -15.65 -9.99 -15.97
C SER A 119 -15.55 -11.02 -17.09
N LYS A 120 -15.39 -12.31 -16.75
CA LYS A 120 -15.42 -13.38 -17.77
C LYS A 120 -16.82 -13.63 -18.34
N LYS A 121 -17.90 -13.26 -17.62
CA LYS A 121 -19.27 -13.53 -18.08
C LYS A 121 -19.78 -12.48 -19.06
N SER A 122 -19.66 -11.20 -18.70
CA SER A 122 -20.18 -10.07 -19.47
C SER A 122 -19.10 -9.33 -20.27
N GLY A 123 -17.82 -9.52 -19.95
CA GLY A 123 -16.75 -8.68 -20.47
C GLY A 123 -16.66 -7.30 -19.82
N SER A 124 -17.57 -6.98 -18.88
CA SER A 124 -17.64 -5.68 -18.21
C SER A 124 -16.36 -5.35 -17.44
N ILE A 125 -16.06 -4.05 -17.34
CA ILE A 125 -14.92 -3.54 -16.59
C ILE A 125 -15.31 -3.42 -15.11
N ILE A 126 -14.52 -4.02 -14.22
CA ILE A 126 -14.67 -3.89 -12.77
C ILE A 126 -13.58 -2.96 -12.25
N GLU A 127 -13.95 -1.70 -12.06
CA GLU A 127 -13.04 -0.67 -11.59
C GLU A 127 -12.44 -1.00 -10.22
N LYS A 128 -11.22 -0.52 -9.99
CA LYS A 128 -10.55 -0.66 -8.71
C LYS A 128 -11.07 0.42 -7.76
N HIS A 129 -11.66 0.01 -6.64
CA HIS A 129 -12.00 0.93 -5.56
C HIS A 129 -10.72 1.65 -5.05
N ILE A 130 -10.69 2.97 -5.25
CA ILE A 130 -9.67 3.86 -4.71
C ILE A 130 -10.19 4.43 -3.40
N SER A 131 -9.51 4.13 -2.29
CA SER A 131 -9.89 4.68 -0.99
C SER A 131 -9.55 6.18 -0.95
N PRO A 132 -10.51 7.10 -0.74
CA PRO A 132 -10.22 8.54 -0.68
C PRO A 132 -9.17 8.88 0.39
N ALA A 133 -9.20 8.18 1.52
CA ALA A 133 -8.24 8.33 2.62
C ALA A 133 -6.78 7.97 2.25
N ALA A 134 -6.53 7.31 1.11
CA ALA A 134 -5.18 7.06 0.62
C ALA A 134 -4.56 8.30 -0.03
N ASN A 135 -5.38 9.24 -0.51
CA ASN A 135 -4.89 10.50 -1.06
C ASN A 135 -4.45 11.43 0.09
N PRO A 136 -3.15 11.80 0.20
CA PRO A 136 -2.66 12.67 1.25
C PRO A 136 -3.38 14.02 1.29
N ALA A 137 -3.75 14.58 0.13
CA ALA A 137 -4.47 15.84 0.04
C ALA A 137 -5.84 15.78 0.72
N VAL A 138 -6.56 14.66 0.55
CA VAL A 138 -7.86 14.43 1.20
C VAL A 138 -7.69 14.26 2.71
N ARG A 139 -6.70 13.45 3.13
CA ARG A 139 -6.46 13.17 4.55
C ARG A 139 -6.01 14.41 5.32
N ASN A 140 -5.21 15.27 4.70
CA ASN A 140 -4.61 16.43 5.34
C ASN A 140 -5.41 17.73 5.10
N LYS A 141 -6.58 17.66 4.45
CA LYS A 141 -7.37 18.85 4.05
C LYS A 141 -7.63 19.84 5.19
N ASN A 142 -7.86 19.34 6.41
CA ASN A 142 -8.19 20.15 7.58
C ASN A 142 -7.03 20.26 8.58
N LYS A 143 -5.79 20.01 8.15
CA LYS A 143 -4.62 20.21 9.01
C LYS A 143 -4.26 21.70 9.06
N ILE A 144 -3.88 22.14 10.25
CA ILE A 144 -3.35 23.48 10.51
C ILE A 144 -1.88 23.27 10.90
N ASP A 145 -0.99 24.08 10.34
CA ASP A 145 0.44 23.99 10.62
C ASP A 145 0.73 24.36 12.08
N GLY A 146 1.53 23.54 12.75
CA GLY A 146 1.95 23.77 14.12
C GLY A 146 3.10 24.78 14.22
N ILE A 147 3.47 25.14 15.46
CA ILE A 147 4.55 26.11 15.74
C ILE A 147 5.90 25.69 15.13
N LYS A 148 6.13 24.38 14.99
CA LYS A 148 7.38 23.80 14.45
C LYS A 148 7.28 23.40 12.98
N ASP A 149 6.12 23.58 12.36
CA ASP A 149 5.93 23.26 10.95
C ASP A 149 6.27 24.49 10.11
N THR A 150 7.12 24.32 9.09
CA THR A 150 7.52 25.39 8.18
C THR A 150 6.40 25.70 7.18
N PRO A 151 6.12 26.98 6.88
CA PRO A 151 5.12 27.33 5.88
C PRO A 151 5.53 26.83 4.49
N THR A 152 4.53 26.51 3.67
CA THR A 152 4.75 25.89 2.34
C THR A 152 5.57 26.80 1.41
N GLU A 153 5.38 28.11 1.49
CA GLU A 153 6.09 29.10 0.68
C GLU A 153 7.60 29.05 0.90
N GLN A 154 8.02 29.05 2.17
CA GLN A 154 9.44 28.97 2.54
C GLN A 154 10.06 27.61 2.15
N ALA A 155 9.29 26.52 2.23
CA ALA A 155 9.78 25.19 1.87
C ALA A 155 9.99 25.00 0.36
N LEU A 156 9.22 25.73 -0.46
CA LEU A 156 9.32 25.70 -1.93
C LEU A 156 10.29 26.74 -2.49
N GLU A 157 10.78 27.65 -1.64
CA GLU A 157 11.78 28.64 -2.04
C GLU A 157 13.06 27.93 -2.52
N VAL A 158 13.38 28.13 -3.80
CA VAL A 158 14.59 27.57 -4.40
C VAL A 158 15.78 28.44 -4.00
N THR A 159 16.53 27.97 -3.00
CA THR A 159 17.71 28.66 -2.46
C THR A 159 19.00 28.30 -3.19
N TYR A 160 19.08 27.08 -3.72
CA TYR A 160 20.23 26.60 -4.47
C TYR A 160 20.18 27.06 -5.93
N LYS A 161 21.08 27.98 -6.29
CA LYS A 161 21.20 28.54 -7.65
C LYS A 161 22.09 27.72 -8.59
N GLY A 162 22.73 26.67 -8.07
CA GLY A 162 23.77 25.90 -8.75
C GLY A 162 25.12 26.02 -8.05
N GLU A 163 26.05 25.16 -8.43
CA GLU A 163 27.45 25.29 -8.04
C GLU A 163 28.14 26.33 -8.93
N GLU A 164 28.85 27.26 -8.28
CA GLU A 164 29.68 28.22 -8.97
C GLU A 164 30.98 27.54 -9.42
N PHE A 165 30.93 26.89 -10.59
CA PHE A 165 32.11 26.25 -11.21
C PHE A 165 33.17 27.26 -11.69
N SER A 166 32.93 28.56 -11.53
CA SER A 166 33.84 29.65 -11.86
C SER A 166 35.19 29.49 -11.17
N GLN A 167 35.21 29.09 -9.89
CA GLN A 167 36.44 28.83 -9.14
C GLN A 167 37.19 27.62 -9.69
N ILE A 168 36.47 26.52 -9.97
CA ILE A 168 37.07 25.29 -10.53
C ILE A 168 37.70 25.57 -11.90
N LYS A 169 37.06 26.40 -12.72
CA LYS A 169 37.59 26.81 -14.01
C LYS A 169 38.88 27.65 -13.84
N GLN A 170 38.87 28.61 -12.92
CA GLN A 170 40.05 29.44 -12.64
C GLN A 170 41.23 28.61 -12.12
N GLU A 171 40.98 27.71 -11.16
CA GLU A 171 41.99 26.78 -10.63
C GLU A 171 42.58 25.90 -11.73
N PHE A 172 41.76 25.44 -12.68
CA PHE A 172 42.24 24.66 -13.82
C PHE A 172 43.10 25.49 -14.78
N GLU A 173 42.72 26.73 -15.08
CA GLU A 173 43.51 27.63 -15.92
C GLU A 173 44.87 27.95 -15.27
N ASP A 174 44.88 28.19 -13.96
CA ASP A 174 46.10 28.41 -13.20
C ASP A 174 47.00 27.16 -13.18
N PHE A 175 46.41 25.97 -13.03
CA PHE A 175 47.12 24.70 -13.13
C PHE A 175 47.80 24.52 -14.50
N ILE A 176 47.09 24.81 -15.60
CA ILE A 176 47.66 24.74 -16.95
C ILE A 176 48.82 25.74 -17.11
N ARG A 177 48.67 26.96 -16.57
CA ARG A 177 49.73 27.98 -16.61
C ARG A 177 50.97 27.56 -15.84
N GLU A 178 50.79 26.95 -14.67
CA GLU A 178 51.89 26.42 -13.86
C GLU A 178 52.60 25.23 -14.55
N LYS A 179 51.84 24.34 -15.19
CA LYS A 179 52.37 23.23 -15.99
C LYS A 179 53.25 23.73 -17.14
N GLN A 180 52.76 24.69 -17.93
CA GLN A 180 53.52 25.28 -19.04
C GLN A 180 54.81 25.98 -18.58
N ARG A 181 54.79 26.64 -17.42
CA ARG A 181 55.99 27.25 -16.82
C ARG A 181 57.05 26.19 -16.49
N LYS A 182 56.65 25.07 -15.90
CA LYS A 182 57.56 23.96 -15.57
C LYS A 182 58.13 23.30 -16.83
N GLU A 183 57.32 23.10 -17.87
CA GLU A 183 57.78 22.56 -19.16
C GLU A 183 58.85 23.44 -19.81
N LYS A 184 58.71 24.78 -19.79
CA LYS A 184 59.74 25.70 -20.33
C LYS A 184 61.08 25.64 -19.59
N LEU A 185 61.10 25.21 -18.33
CA LEU A 185 62.33 25.09 -17.53
C LEU A 185 63.04 23.74 -17.76
N LEU A 186 62.40 22.79 -18.45
CA LEU A 186 63.02 21.54 -18.85
C LEU A 186 63.82 21.76 -20.13
N VAL A 187 65.15 21.91 -20.00
CA VAL A 187 66.09 22.16 -21.11
C VAL A 187 66.76 20.86 -21.60
N PHE A 188 66.11 19.71 -21.39
CA PHE A 188 66.72 18.38 -21.62
C PHE A 188 66.35 17.76 -22.99
N SER A 189 65.81 18.55 -23.93
CA SER A 189 65.29 18.05 -25.22
C SER A 189 66.04 18.55 -26.46
N GLU A 190 67.30 18.94 -26.31
CA GLU A 190 68.28 18.99 -27.42
C GLU A 190 69.26 17.83 -27.29
#